data_AF-A0A6I0ZNB5-F1
#
_entry.id   AF-A0A6I0ZNB5-F1
#
_cell.length_a   1.000
_cell.length_b   1.000
_cell.length_c   1.000
_cell.angle_alpha   90.00
_cell.angle_beta   90.00
_cell.angle_gamma   90.00
#
_symmetry.space_group_name_H-M   'P 1'
#
loop_
_entity.id
_entity.type
_entity.pdbx_description
1 polymer ?
#
loop_
_entity_poly.entity_id
_entity_poly.type
_entity_poly.pdbx_seq_one_letter_code
_entity_poly.pdbx_strand_id
1 'polypeptide(L)' 'MSICVLAERYGVKGQTLRKQYKEKISDYRNWDQLEHAHDYLLYPENIGENLSLDETCL' A
#
# COMPACT_ATOMS: atom_id res chain seq x y z
N MET A 1 1.99 -11.28 4.08
CA MET A 1 3.25 -11.40 4.85
C MET A 1 3.75 -10.00 5.17
N SER A 2 3.96 -9.64 6.44
CA SER A 2 4.33 -8.26 6.82
C SER A 2 5.81 -7.96 6.55
N ILE A 3 6.12 -6.70 6.22
CA ILE A 3 7.49 -6.20 6.06
C ILE A 3 8.35 -6.38 7.32
N CYS A 4 7.74 -6.41 8.52
CA CYS A 4 8.45 -6.71 9.76
C CYS A 4 8.90 -8.18 9.83
N VAL A 5 8.07 -9.11 9.37
CA VAL A 5 8.41 -10.55 9.34
C VAL A 5 9.54 -10.82 8.34
N LEU A 6 9.55 -10.09 7.22
CA LEU A 6 10.68 -10.11 6.29
C LEU A 6 11.93 -9.56 6.97
N ALA A 7 11.83 -8.41 7.63
CA ALA A 7 12.95 -7.79 8.31
C ALA A 7 13.61 -8.72 9.35
N GLU A 8 12.81 -9.39 10.18
CA GLU A 8 13.27 -10.37 11.17
C GLU A 8 14.01 -11.54 10.54
N ARG A 9 13.48 -12.12 9.46
CA ARG A 9 14.11 -13.25 8.75
C ARG A 9 15.47 -12.92 8.14
N TYR A 10 15.68 -11.67 7.74
CA TYR A 10 16.93 -11.21 7.15
C TYR A 10 17.83 -10.46 8.14
N GLY A 11 17.49 -10.44 9.44
CA GLY A 11 18.30 -9.77 10.47
C GLY A 11 18.38 -8.25 10.32
N VAL A 12 17.39 -7.62 9.68
CA VAL A 12 17.35 -6.17 9.46
C VAL A 12 16.27 -5.50 10.32
N LYS A 13 16.41 -4.19 10.57
CA LYS A 13 15.45 -3.43 11.38
C LYS A 13 14.16 -3.16 10.59
N GLY A 14 13.02 -3.64 11.08
CA GLY A 14 11.72 -3.50 10.42
C GLY A 14 11.30 -2.06 10.14
N GLN A 15 11.51 -1.14 11.08
CA GLN A 15 11.20 0.28 10.86
C GLN A 15 12.03 0.89 9.72
N THR A 16 13.32 0.58 9.67
CA THR A 16 14.22 1.04 8.61
C THR A 16 13.82 0.45 7.27
N LEU A 17 13.54 -0.85 7.22
CA LEU A 17 13.10 -1.53 6.00
C LEU A 17 11.79 -0.94 5.48
N ARG A 18 10.82 -0.68 6.36
CA ARG A 18 9.54 -0.05 5.99
C ARG A 18 9.74 1.35 5.40
N LYS A 19 10.61 2.17 6.00
CA LYS A 19 10.91 3.52 5.49
C LYS A 19 11.60 3.46 4.13
N GLN A 20 12.61 2.60 3.98
CA GLN A 20 13.33 2.42 2.72
C GLN A 20 12.40 1.91 1.62
N TYR A 21 11.54 0.95 1.95
CA TYR A 21 10.57 0.43 1.00
C TYR A 21 9.70 1.54 0.42
N LYS A 22 9.04 2.32 1.29
CA LYS A 22 8.18 3.43 0.87
C LYS A 22 8.93 4.53 0.11
N GLU A 23 10.09 4.95 0.60
CA GLU A 23 10.72 6.18 0.11
C GLU A 23 11.71 5.96 -1.04
N LYS A 24 12.13 4.72 -1.28
CA LYS A 24 13.23 4.42 -2.21
C LYS A 24 13.04 3.19 -3.11
N ILE A 25 12.28 2.18 -2.69
CA ILE A 25 12.24 0.88 -3.39
C ILE A 25 10.93 0.68 -4.15
N SER A 26 9.81 1.13 -3.59
CA SER A 26 8.48 0.79 -4.11
C SER A 26 7.93 1.80 -5.12
N ASP A 27 8.74 2.75 -5.59
CA ASP A 27 8.34 3.87 -6.45
C ASP A 27 7.12 4.67 -5.97
N TYR A 28 6.78 4.59 -4.69
CA TYR A 28 5.57 5.21 -4.14
C TYR A 28 5.53 6.73 -4.36
N ARG A 29 6.70 7.40 -4.41
CA ARG A 29 6.81 8.83 -4.69
C ARG A 29 6.69 9.19 -6.17
N ASN A 30 6.89 8.21 -7.04
CA ASN A 30 6.85 8.34 -8.49
C ASN A 30 5.56 7.77 -9.09
N TRP A 31 4.71 7.19 -8.24
CA TRP A 31 3.41 6.69 -8.63
C TRP A 31 2.54 7.86 -9.12
N ASP A 32 2.10 7.79 -10.38
CA ASP A 32 1.31 8.78 -11.08
C ASP A 32 -0.05 9.05 -10.42
N GLN A 33 -0.64 8.02 -9.81
CA GLN A 33 -1.91 8.12 -9.07
C GLN A 33 -1.73 8.49 -7.59
N LEU A 34 -0.52 8.86 -7.15
CA LEU A 34 -0.26 9.19 -5.74
C LEU A 34 -1.16 10.31 -5.22
N GLU A 35 -1.45 11.32 -6.06
CA GLU A 35 -2.35 12.42 -5.72
C GLU A 35 -3.77 11.91 -5.43
N HIS A 36 -4.25 10.95 -6.20
CA HIS A 36 -5.58 10.34 -6.07
C HIS A 36 -5.63 9.17 -5.08
N ALA A 37 -4.51 8.80 -4.46
CA ALA A 37 -4.46 7.63 -3.58
C ALA A 37 -5.43 7.72 -2.39
N HIS A 38 -5.79 8.94 -1.97
CA HIS A 38 -6.76 9.18 -0.91
C HIS A 38 -8.21 9.01 -1.36
N ASP A 39 -8.49 9.18 -2.65
CA ASP A 39 -9.83 9.05 -3.24
C ASP A 39 -10.30 7.58 -3.28
N TYR A 40 -9.35 6.64 -3.29
CA TYR A 40 -9.59 5.20 -3.36
C TYR A 40 -9.53 4.49 -1.99
N LEU A 41 -9.54 5.25 -0.89
CA LEU A 41 -9.58 4.68 0.46
C LEU A 41 -10.97 4.08 0.73
N LEU A 42 -11.02 2.77 0.95
CA LEU A 42 -12.23 2.09 1.39
C LEU A 42 -12.42 2.29 2.89
N TYR A 43 -13.48 2.98 3.27
CA TYR A 43 -13.93 3.05 4.65
C TYR A 43 -14.98 1.96 4.93
N PRO A 44 -15.12 1.47 6.17
CA PRO A 44 -16.16 0.50 6.54
C PRO A 44 -17.57 0.92 6.08
N GLU A 45 -17.85 2.22 6.09
CA GLU A 45 -19.11 2.82 5.65
C GLU A 45 -19.31 2.76 4.13
N ASN A 46 -18.24 2.58 3.34
CA ASN A 46 -18.30 2.40 1.90
C ASN A 46 -18.46 0.93 1.48
N ILE A 47 -18.46 -0.02 2.43
CA ILE A 47 -18.65 -1.44 2.17
C ILE A 47 -20.16 -1.74 2.25
N GLY A 48 -20.82 -1.77 1.08
CA GLY A 48 -22.17 -2.33 0.94
C GLY A 48 -22.16 -3.87 0.95
N GLU A 49 -23.34 -4.50 1.03
CA GLU A 49 -23.49 -5.97 0.99
C GLU A 49 -22.82 -6.63 -0.24
N ASN A 50 -22.67 -5.89 -1.33
CA ASN A 50 -21.97 -6.33 -2.53
C ASN A 50 -20.76 -5.41 -2.77
N LEU A 51 -19.56 -5.87 -2.41
CA LEU A 51 -18.31 -5.17 -2.70
C LEU A 51 -17.79 -5.61 -4.08
N SER A 52 -17.88 -4.75 -5.09
CA SER A 52 -17.22 -4.93 -6.38
C SER A 52 -16.17 -3.85 -6.59
N LEU A 53 -14.93 -4.25 -6.84
CA LEU A 53 -13.96 -3.38 -7.50
C LEU A 53 -14.29 -3.45 -8.99
N ASP A 54 -14.86 -2.38 -9.55
CA ASP A 54 -15.07 -2.32 -10.99
C ASP A 54 -13.71 -2.02 -11.65
N GLU A 55 -13.12 -3.06 -12.25
CA GLU A 55 -11.85 -2.97 -12.99
C GLU A 55 -12.04 -2.37 -14.40
N THR A 56 -13.23 -1.86 -14.75
CA THR A 56 -13.54 -1.36 -16.10
C THR A 56 -13.85 0.14 -16.17
N CYS A 57 -12.86 0.97 -15.84
CA CYS A 57 -12.80 2.33 -16.40
C CYS A 57 -11.77 2.35 -17.54
N LEU A 58 -12.31 2.26 -18.77
CA LEU A 58 -11.64 2.38 -20.07
C LEU A 58 -11.04 3.77 -20.30
#